data_AF-A0A7J9X6V8-F1
#
_entry.id   AF-A0A7J9X6V8-F1
#
_cell.length_a   1.000
_cell.length_b   1.000
_cell.length_c   1.000
_cell.angle_alpha   90.00
_cell.angle_beta   90.00
_cell.angle_gamma   90.00
#
_symmetry.space_group_name_H-M   'P 1'
#
loop_
_entity.id
_entity.type
_entity.pdbx_description
1 polymer ?
#
loop_
_entity_poly.entity_id
_entity_poly.type
_entity_poly.pdbx_seq_one_letter_code
_entity_poly.pdbx_strand_id
1 'polypeptide(L)'
;MPAVGMVVSVTLAAITARVHTLLPVILTVCACYMLGYIGLLLTPAVVPWLWALLLGTGGGAFPIALIMIGLRSRTGQGSSALSGFVQGVGYFAAAGGPFLVGVLRESTGSWNPPLALLLASTVALLLFGIGISRVRYVEDEVAGK
;
A
#
# COMPACT_ATOMS: atom_id res chain seq x y z
N MET A 1 14.34 -15.35 3.28
CA MET A 1 13.90 -14.70 2.04
C MET A 1 13.04 -13.42 2.17
N PRO A 2 12.43 -13.03 3.31
CA PRO A 2 11.67 -11.75 3.39
C PRO A 2 12.57 -10.49 3.34
N ALA A 3 13.87 -10.65 3.59
CA ALA A 3 14.84 -9.55 3.62
C ALA A 3 15.01 -8.85 2.26
N VAL A 4 14.98 -9.57 1.13
CA VAL A 4 15.21 -8.97 -0.20
C VAL A 4 14.06 -8.03 -0.60
N GLY A 5 12.82 -8.46 -0.34
CA GLY A 5 11.63 -7.62 -0.58
C GLY A 5 11.66 -6.36 0.29
N MET A 6 11.96 -6.50 1.59
CA MET A 6 12.10 -5.36 2.50
C MET A 6 13.19 -4.38 2.06
N VAL A 7 14.36 -4.87 1.64
CA VAL A 7 15.46 -4.01 1.16
C VAL A 7 15.01 -3.22 -0.06
N VAL A 8 14.32 -3.84 -1.02
CA VAL A 8 13.81 -3.13 -2.21
C VAL A 8 12.77 -2.07 -1.83
N SER A 9 11.79 -2.40 -0.97
CA SER A 9 10.76 -1.45 -0.53
C SER A 9 11.36 -0.24 0.21
N VAL A 10 12.32 -0.50 1.11
CA VAL A 10 12.96 0.54 1.94
C VAL A 10 13.85 1.44 1.09
N THR A 11 14.62 0.87 0.15
CA THR A 11 15.47 1.67 -0.75
C THR A 11 14.64 2.53 -1.68
N LEU A 12 13.54 2.00 -2.22
CA LEU A 12 12.62 2.77 -3.05
C LEU A 12 12.00 3.91 -2.24
N ALA A 13 11.51 3.64 -1.03
CA ALA A 13 10.95 4.66 -0.14
C ALA A 13 11.97 5.76 0.21
N ALA A 14 13.25 5.41 0.41
CA ALA A 14 14.32 6.37 0.68
C ALA A 14 14.63 7.29 -0.52
N ILE A 15 14.59 6.76 -1.74
CA ILE A 15 14.73 7.54 -2.99
C ILE A 15 13.51 8.47 -3.16
N THR A 16 12.34 7.93 -2.85
CA THR A 16 11.04 8.58 -2.94
C THR A 16 10.90 9.74 -1.94
N ALA A 17 11.53 9.65 -0.77
CA ALA A 17 11.53 10.73 0.22
C ALA A 17 12.17 12.04 -0.28
N ARG A 18 12.83 12.02 -1.45
CA ARG A 18 13.43 13.21 -2.09
C ARG A 18 12.58 13.82 -3.20
N VAL A 19 11.42 13.25 -3.54
CA VAL A 19 10.58 13.77 -4.62
C VAL A 19 9.58 14.82 -4.12
N HIS A 20 9.48 15.93 -4.84
CA HIS A 20 8.58 17.04 -4.50
C HIS A 20 7.09 16.73 -4.74
N THR A 21 6.79 15.69 -5.52
CA THR A 21 5.43 15.30 -5.93
C THR A 21 5.20 13.82 -5.61
N LEU A 22 4.20 13.53 -4.78
CA LEU A 22 3.90 12.17 -4.31
C LEU A 22 2.98 11.38 -5.24
N LEU A 23 2.35 12.03 -6.22
CA LEU A 23 1.46 11.35 -7.16
C LEU A 23 2.20 10.35 -8.07
N PRO A 24 3.33 10.68 -8.73
CA PRO A 24 4.09 9.73 -9.54
C PRO A 24 4.49 8.47 -8.77
N VAL A 25 4.84 8.68 -7.50
CA VAL A 25 5.23 7.62 -6.56
C VAL A 25 4.09 6.65 -6.30
N ILE A 26 2.91 7.16 -5.96
CA ILE A 26 1.72 6.35 -5.71
C ILE A 26 1.38 5.54 -6.97
N LEU A 27 1.47 6.17 -8.14
CA LEU A 27 1.23 5.51 -9.42
C LEU A 27 2.23 4.37 -9.66
N THR A 28 3.52 4.60 -9.44
CA THR A 28 4.55 3.56 -9.60
C THR A 28 4.33 2.38 -8.66
N VAL A 29 4.08 2.64 -7.38
CA VAL A 29 3.88 1.59 -6.38
C VAL A 29 2.62 0.78 -6.67
N CYS A 30 1.51 1.44 -7.02
CA CYS A 30 0.27 0.76 -7.40
C CYS A 30 0.45 -0.04 -8.70
N ALA A 31 1.17 0.50 -9.69
CA ALA A 31 1.48 -0.22 -10.92
C ALA A 31 2.30 -1.49 -10.64
N CYS A 32 3.29 -1.42 -9.76
CA CYS A 32 4.06 -2.58 -9.33
C CYS A 32 3.18 -3.65 -8.67
N TYR A 33 2.27 -3.28 -7.75
CA TYR A 33 1.32 -4.23 -7.17
C TYR A 33 0.40 -4.85 -8.22
N MET A 34 -0.20 -4.03 -9.10
CA MET A 34 -1.11 -4.51 -10.14
C MET A 34 -0.41 -5.49 -11.09
N LEU A 35 0.78 -5.13 -11.58
CA LEU A 35 1.57 -6.00 -12.45
C LEU A 35 1.99 -7.30 -11.74
N GLY A 36 2.35 -7.22 -10.46
CA GLY A 36 2.69 -8.41 -9.67
C GLY A 36 1.52 -9.37 -9.51
N TYR A 37 0.34 -8.87 -9.12
CA TYR A 37 -0.86 -9.71 -8.96
C TYR A 37 -1.41 -10.23 -10.29
N ILE A 38 -1.42 -9.41 -11.35
CA ILE A 38 -1.82 -9.84 -12.70
C ILE A 38 -0.86 -10.92 -13.22
N GLY A 39 0.46 -10.74 -13.03
CA GLY A 39 1.46 -11.73 -13.39
C GLY A 39 1.26 -13.08 -12.67
N LEU A 40 0.94 -13.05 -11.38
CA LEU A 40 0.59 -14.26 -10.63
C LEU A 40 -0.72 -14.91 -11.07
N LEU A 41 -1.71 -14.13 -11.52
CA LEU A 41 -2.99 -14.66 -12.01
C LEU A 41 -2.85 -15.33 -13.39
N LEU A 42 -2.02 -14.78 -14.27
CA LEU A 42 -1.90 -15.25 -15.65
C LEU A 42 -0.78 -16.27 -15.83
N THR A 43 0.40 -16.01 -15.26
CA THR A 43 1.64 -16.77 -15.52
C THR A 43 2.48 -16.95 -14.24
N PRO A 44 1.93 -17.61 -13.19
CA PRO A 44 2.58 -17.71 -11.89
C PRO A 44 3.95 -18.42 -11.93
N ALA A 45 4.11 -19.41 -12.82
CA ALA A 45 5.32 -20.23 -12.89
C ALA A 45 6.41 -19.69 -13.83
N VAL A 46 6.12 -18.67 -14.64
CA VAL A 46 7.03 -18.25 -15.72
C VAL A 46 8.19 -17.41 -15.19
N VAL A 47 7.91 -16.40 -14.35
CA VAL A 47 8.96 -15.53 -13.78
C VAL A 47 8.66 -15.17 -12.31
N PRO A 48 8.64 -16.14 -11.38
CA PRO A 48 8.23 -15.91 -9.99
C PRO A 48 9.06 -14.83 -9.27
N TRP A 49 10.35 -14.71 -9.62
CA TRP A 49 11.24 -13.68 -9.09
C TRP A 49 10.83 -12.27 -9.49
N LEU A 50 10.37 -12.08 -10.73
CA LEU A 50 9.88 -10.78 -11.21
C LEU A 50 8.63 -10.37 -10.43
N TRP A 51 7.69 -11.31 -10.24
CA TRP A 51 6.48 -11.06 -9.47
C TRP A 51 6.79 -10.71 -8.02
N ALA A 52 7.72 -11.44 -7.38
CA ALA A 52 8.16 -11.14 -6.02
C ALA A 52 8.82 -9.75 -5.91
N LEU A 53 9.65 -9.35 -6.88
CA LEU A 53 10.27 -8.02 -6.90
C LEU A 53 9.24 -6.90 -7.10
N LEU A 54 8.27 -7.10 -8.00
CA LEU A 54 7.19 -6.15 -8.22
C LEU A 54 6.32 -5.98 -6.98
N LEU A 55 5.90 -7.08 -6.34
CA LEU A 55 5.12 -7.03 -5.10
C LEU A 55 5.92 -6.44 -3.93
N GLY A 56 7.22 -6.76 -3.84
CA GLY A 56 8.13 -6.16 -2.87
C GLY A 56 8.26 -4.65 -3.07
N THR A 57 8.40 -4.19 -4.31
CA THR A 57 8.42 -2.76 -4.65
C THR A 57 7.09 -2.08 -4.28
N GLY A 58 5.96 -2.75 -4.53
CA GLY A 58 4.63 -2.34 -4.08
C GLY A 58 4.55 -2.13 -2.56
N GLY A 59 5.29 -2.92 -1.77
CA GLY A 59 5.40 -2.77 -0.31
C GLY A 59 5.85 -1.38 0.16
N GLY A 60 6.45 -0.56 -0.73
CA GLY A 60 6.75 0.84 -0.46
C GLY A 60 5.54 1.71 -0.13
N ALA A 61 4.31 1.27 -0.43
CA ALA A 61 3.08 1.98 -0.10
C ALA A 61 2.97 2.34 1.39
N PHE A 62 3.40 1.44 2.27
CA PHE A 62 3.33 1.64 3.72
C PHE A 62 4.22 2.80 4.22
N PRO A 63 5.55 2.82 3.97
CA PRO A 63 6.37 3.96 4.39
C PRO A 63 5.97 5.26 3.69
N ILE A 64 5.48 5.22 2.44
CA ILE A 64 4.94 6.40 1.75
C ILE A 64 3.73 6.96 2.50
N ALA A 65 2.82 6.11 2.99
CA ALA A 65 1.68 6.54 3.80
C ALA A 65 2.14 7.24 5.10
N LEU A 66 3.19 6.75 5.76
CA LEU A 66 3.75 7.39 6.96
C LEU A 66 4.34 8.78 6.67
N ILE A 67 5.09 8.93 5.57
CA ILE A 67 5.60 10.24 5.11
C ILE A 67 4.42 11.19 4.85
N MET A 68 3.37 10.68 4.22
CA MET A 68 2.16 11.43 3.90
C MET A 68 1.40 11.93 5.14
N ILE A 69 1.43 11.18 6.24
CA ILE A 69 0.87 11.61 7.53
C ILE A 69 1.70 12.78 8.08
N GLY A 70 3.02 12.65 8.08
CA GLY A 70 3.92 13.72 8.52
C GLY A 70 3.77 15.02 7.73
N LEU A 71 3.56 14.94 6.41
CA LEU A 71 3.34 16.12 5.55
C LEU A 71 1.96 16.78 5.73
N ARG A 72 0.99 16.11 6.36
CA ARG A 72 -0.38 16.61 6.55
C ARG A 72 -0.70 17.08 7.96
N SER A 73 0.27 16.97 8.87
CA SER A 73 0.19 17.49 10.24
C SER A 73 1.22 18.60 10.40
N ARG A 74 0.85 19.75 10.99
CA ARG A 74 1.81 20.82 11.29
C ARG A 74 2.46 20.65 12.66
N THR A 75 1.92 19.77 13.51
CA THR A 75 2.41 19.50 14.86
C THR A 75 2.85 18.04 15.05
N GLY A 76 3.86 17.83 15.92
CA GLY A 76 4.33 16.48 16.27
C GLY A 76 3.26 15.64 16.99
N GLN A 77 2.42 16.27 17.83
CA GLN A 77 1.26 15.61 18.45
C GLN A 77 0.20 15.22 17.41
N GLY A 78 -0.12 16.11 16.46
CA GLY A 78 -1.07 15.81 15.39
C GLY A 78 -0.62 14.65 14.51
N SER A 79 0.66 14.60 14.15
CA SER A 79 1.25 13.49 13.37
C SER A 79 1.17 12.17 14.12
N SER A 80 1.47 12.18 15.42
CA SER A 80 1.41 10.97 16.26
C SER A 80 -0.02 10.44 16.42
N ALA A 81 -0.98 11.33 16.70
CA ALA A 81 -2.38 10.98 16.83
C ALA A 81 -2.97 10.45 15.51
N LEU A 82 -2.67 11.13 14.39
CA LEU A 82 -3.13 10.72 13.06
C LEU A 82 -2.52 9.36 12.66
N SER A 83 -1.23 9.15 12.92
CA SER A 83 -0.56 7.87 12.69
C SER A 83 -1.19 6.75 13.52
N GLY A 84 -1.44 6.99 14.81
CA GLY A 84 -2.11 6.03 15.69
C GLY A 84 -3.52 5.66 15.21
N PHE A 85 -4.31 6.65 14.80
CA PHE A 85 -5.66 6.42 14.27
C PHE A 85 -5.63 5.61 12.96
N VAL A 86 -4.82 6.05 11.98
CA VAL A 86 -4.69 5.38 10.68
C VAL A 86 -4.17 3.95 10.85
N GLN A 87 -3.17 3.74 11.70
CA GLN A 87 -2.65 2.40 11.98
C GLN A 87 -3.65 1.54 12.71
N GLY A 88 -4.36 2.07 13.72
CA GLY A 88 -5.38 1.32 14.44
C GLY A 88 -6.48 0.80 13.53
N VAL A 89 -7.07 1.68 12.71
CA VAL A 89 -8.10 1.32 11.73
C VAL A 89 -7.52 0.37 10.66
N GLY A 90 -6.34 0.70 10.13
CA GLY A 90 -5.69 -0.08 9.08
C GLY A 90 -5.32 -1.49 9.51
N TYR A 91 -4.73 -1.67 10.69
CA TYR A 91 -4.37 -2.98 11.23
C TYR A 91 -5.60 -3.79 11.64
N PHE A 92 -6.64 -3.14 12.17
CA PHE A 92 -7.92 -3.81 12.45
C PHE A 92 -8.53 -4.39 11.16
N ALA A 93 -8.58 -3.60 10.09
CA ALA A 93 -9.02 -4.08 8.79
C ALA A 93 -8.10 -5.18 8.23
N ALA A 94 -6.78 -5.01 8.35
CA ALA A 94 -5.78 -5.95 7.84
C ALA A 94 -5.83 -7.31 8.55
N ALA A 95 -6.20 -7.34 9.84
CA ALA A 95 -6.36 -8.58 10.61
C ALA A 95 -7.41 -9.52 9.98
N GLY A 96 -8.43 -8.97 9.32
CA GLY A 96 -9.42 -9.74 8.57
C GLY A 96 -8.90 -10.32 7.24
N GLY A 97 -7.81 -9.77 6.71
CA GLY A 97 -7.24 -10.14 5.41
C GLY A 97 -6.86 -11.63 5.31
N PRO A 98 -6.00 -12.16 6.21
CA PRO A 98 -5.63 -13.57 6.21
C PRO A 98 -6.82 -14.51 6.35
N PHE A 99 -7.83 -14.14 7.14
CA PHE A 99 -9.05 -14.94 7.29
C PHE A 99 -9.85 -14.99 5.98
N LEU A 100 -10.09 -13.84 5.33
CA LEU A 100 -10.75 -13.79 4.02
C LEU A 100 -9.98 -14.61 2.97
N VAL A 101 -8.66 -14.44 2.90
CA VAL A 101 -7.80 -15.18 1.98
C VAL A 101 -7.90 -16.69 2.23
N GLY A 102 -7.86 -17.12 3.50
CA GLY A 102 -8.01 -18.52 3.88
C GLY A 102 -9.34 -19.10 3.43
N VAL A 103 -10.45 -18.45 3.78
CA VAL A 103 -11.80 -18.88 3.40
C VAL A 103 -11.96 -18.95 1.88
N LEU A 104 -11.50 -17.93 1.14
CA LEU A 104 -11.55 -17.92 -0.32
C LEU A 104 -10.72 -19.05 -0.93
N ARG A 105 -9.51 -19.28 -0.41
CA ARG A 105 -8.62 -20.34 -0.89
C ARG A 105 -9.20 -21.73 -0.63
N GLU A 106 -9.74 -21.95 0.57
CA GLU A 106 -10.27 -23.24 1.01
C GLU A 106 -11.57 -23.58 0.29
N SER A 107 -12.51 -22.63 0.19
CA SER A 107 -13.80 -22.84 -0.47
C SER A 107 -13.71 -23.06 -1.98
N THR A 108 -12.72 -22.44 -2.65
CA THR A 108 -12.58 -22.53 -4.12
C THR A 108 -11.53 -23.52 -4.57
N GLY A 109 -10.64 -23.97 -3.68
CA GLY A 109 -9.48 -24.78 -4.04
C GLY A 109 -8.51 -24.09 -5.00
N SER A 110 -8.65 -22.77 -5.25
CA SER A 110 -7.85 -21.97 -6.18
C SER A 110 -7.21 -20.74 -5.51
N TRP A 111 -6.07 -20.29 -6.03
CA TRP A 111 -5.42 -19.04 -5.60
C TRP A 111 -5.95 -17.81 -6.33
N ASN A 112 -6.74 -18.00 -7.39
CA ASN A 112 -7.24 -16.90 -8.21
C ASN A 112 -8.16 -15.95 -7.42
N PRO A 113 -9.13 -16.42 -6.61
CA PRO A 113 -10.01 -15.51 -5.86
C PRO A 113 -9.26 -14.68 -4.81
N PRO A 114 -8.34 -15.26 -3.99
CA PRO A 114 -7.49 -14.46 -3.11
C PRO A 114 -6.64 -13.42 -3.86
N LEU A 115 -6.02 -13.79 -4.99
CA LEU A 115 -5.21 -12.87 -5.78
C LEU A 115 -6.06 -11.74 -6.39
N ALA A 116 -7.28 -12.05 -6.84
CA ALA A 116 -8.23 -11.05 -7.34
C ALA A 116 -8.66 -10.06 -6.23
N LEU A 117 -8.87 -10.55 -5.00
CA LEU A 117 -9.16 -9.70 -3.84
C LEU A 117 -8.00 -8.73 -3.55
N LEU A 118 -6.76 -9.22 -3.58
CA LEU A 118 -5.57 -8.38 -3.36
C LEU A 118 -5.37 -7.36 -4.49
N LEU A 119 -5.64 -7.75 -5.73
CA LEU A 119 -5.64 -6.83 -6.88
C LEU A 119 -6.72 -5.75 -6.71
N ALA A 120 -7.94 -6.11 -6.32
CA ALA A 120 -9.02 -5.16 -6.06
C ALA A 120 -8.67 -4.19 -4.92
N SER A 121 -8.01 -4.69 -3.87
CA SER A 121 -7.51 -3.86 -2.76
C SER A 121 -6.46 -2.84 -3.23
N THR A 122 -5.63 -3.22 -4.22
CA THR A 122 -4.66 -2.30 -4.85
C THR A 122 -5.38 -1.21 -5.66
N VAL A 123 -6.48 -1.53 -6.33
CA VAL A 123 -7.31 -0.51 -7.01
C VAL A 123 -7.88 0.48 -5.99
N ALA A 124 -8.39 0.00 -4.86
CA ALA A 124 -8.85 0.88 -3.78
C ALA A 124 -7.71 1.78 -3.26
N LEU A 125 -6.53 1.21 -3.01
CA LEU A 125 -5.33 1.97 -2.62
C LEU A 125 -5.00 3.09 -3.63
N LEU A 126 -5.04 2.79 -4.93
CA LEU A 126 -4.79 3.76 -5.98
C LEU A 126 -5.81 4.90 -5.97
N LEU A 127 -7.10 4.57 -5.86
CA LEU A 127 -8.18 5.56 -5.83
C LEU A 127 -8.07 6.49 -4.62
N PHE A 128 -7.85 5.93 -3.43
CA PHE A 128 -7.62 6.73 -2.22
C PHE A 128 -6.33 7.54 -2.30
N GLY A 129 -5.25 6.95 -2.83
CA GLY A 129 -3.97 7.63 -3.03
C GLY A 129 -4.09 8.84 -3.95
N ILE A 130 -4.83 8.72 -5.07
CA ILE A 130 -5.12 9.84 -5.97
C ILE A 130 -5.98 10.88 -5.27
N GLY A 131 -7.04 10.49 -4.55
CA GLY A 131 -7.91 11.42 -3.82
C GLY A 131 -7.16 12.24 -2.76
N ILE A 132 -6.23 11.60 -2.07
CA ILE A 132 -5.43 12.21 -1.00
C ILE A 132 -4.21 12.97 -1.57
N SER A 133 -3.79 12.73 -2.82
CA SER A 133 -2.62 13.38 -3.44
C SER A 133 -2.73 14.90 -3.59
N ARG A 134 -3.94 15.47 -3.49
CA ARG A 134 -4.14 16.94 -3.44
C ARG A 134 -3.77 17.47 -2.05
N VAL A 135 -3.00 18.56 -2.02
CA VAL A 135 -2.54 19.19 -0.76
C VAL A 135 -3.76 19.68 0.04
N ARG A 136 -4.04 19.03 1.17
CA ARG A 136 -5.01 19.43 2.20
C ARG A 136 -4.43 19.12 3.57
N TYR A 137 -4.55 20.06 4.50
CA TYR A 137 -4.07 19.89 5.88
C TYR A 137 -5.23 19.44 6.77
N VAL A 138 -4.96 18.50 7.68
CA VAL A 138 -5.99 17.95 8.59
C VAL A 138 -6.49 19.01 9.58
N GLU A 139 -5.62 19.93 9.96
CA GLU A 139 -5.93 21.00 10.92
C GLU A 139 -6.94 22.02 10.36
N ASP A 140 -7.01 22.20 9.03
CA ASP A 140 -8.00 23.06 8.39
C ASP A 140 -9.41 22.44 8.43
N GLU A 141 -9.52 21.10 8.55
CA GLU A 141 -10.81 20.39 8.70
C GLU A 141 -11.28 20.32 10.16
N VAL A 142 -10.35 20.29 11.12
CA VAL A 142 -10.67 20.25 12.56
C VAL A 142 -11.00 21.65 13.10
N ALA A 143 -10.34 22.70 12.59
CA ALA A 143 -10.64 24.09 12.97
C ALA A 143 -11.89 24.67 12.28
N GLY A 144 -12.42 23.97 11.27
CA GLY A 144 -13.65 24.36 10.54
C GLY A 144 -14.95 23.83 11.12
N LYS A 145 -14.91 23.17 12.29
CA LYS A 145 -16.08 22.81 13.12
C LYS A 145 -16.10 23.66 14.38
#